data_AF-A0A2V6H3D0-F1
#
_entry.id   AF-A0A2V6H3D0-F1
#
_cell.length_a   1.000
_cell.length_b   1.000
_cell.length_c   1.000
_cell.angle_alpha   90.00
_cell.angle_beta   90.00
_cell.angle_gamma   90.00
#
_symmetry.space_group_name_H-M   'P 1'
#
loop_
_entity.id
_entity.type
_entity.pdbx_description
1 polymer ?
#
loop_
_entity_poly.entity_id
_entity_poly.type
_entity_poly.pdbx_seq_one_letter_code
_entity_poly.pdbx_strand_id
1 'polypeptide(L)' 'CDLCRETAPANFKRNDDGGHSYVYKQAENPEEEARCKEAMEGCPVEAIGNDG' A
#
# COMPACT_ATOMS: atom_id res chain seq x y z
N CYS A 1 10.48 2.96 4.08
CA CYS A 1 9.85 4.13 4.72
C CYS A 1 8.57 3.76 5.48
N ASP A 2 7.99 2.57 5.28
CA ASP A 2 6.78 2.10 5.98
C ASP A 2 5.49 2.92 5.78
N LEU A 3 5.56 3.94 4.93
CA LEU A 3 4.46 4.87 4.67
C LEU A 3 3.20 4.17 4.14
N CYS A 4 3.34 3.14 3.30
CA CYS A 4 2.18 2.47 2.70
C CYS A 4 1.23 1.84 3.73
N ARG A 5 1.77 1.26 4.82
CA ARG A 5 0.97 0.68 5.89
C ARG A 5 0.48 1.70 6.92
N GLU A 6 1.06 2.91 6.95
CA GLU A 6 0.57 4.03 7.75
C GLU A 6 -0.59 4.75 7.03
N THR A 7 -0.45 4.96 5.72
CA THR A 7 -1.45 5.61 4.88
C THR A 7 -2.64 4.71 4.56
N ALA A 8 -2.39 3.42 4.28
CA ALA A 8 -3.42 2.46 3.86
C ALA A 8 -3.31 1.12 4.64
N PRO A 9 -3.49 1.13 5.98
CA PRO A 9 -3.34 -0.06 6.82
C PRO A 9 -4.34 -1.19 6.50
N ALA A 10 -5.48 -0.85 5.88
CA ALA A 10 -6.49 -1.82 5.44
C ALA A 10 -6.10 -2.58 4.16
N ASN A 11 -5.03 -2.17 3.46
CA ASN A 11 -4.62 -2.71 2.17
C ASN A 11 -3.17 -3.23 2.18
N PHE A 12 -2.29 -2.65 3.01
CA PHE A 12 -0.88 -3.06 3.11
C PHE A 12 -0.55 -3.75 4.44
N LYS A 13 0.24 -4.81 4.36
CA LYS A 13 0.81 -5.51 5.51
C LYS A 13 2.32 -5.64 5.37
N ARG A 14 2.98 -5.83 6.51
CA ARG A 14 4.40 -6.17 6.57
C ARG A 14 4.53 -7.69 6.46
N ASN A 15 5.48 -8.12 5.64
CA ASN A 15 6.06 -9.45 5.72
C ASN A 15 7.18 -9.38 6.75
N ASP A 16 6.99 -9.99 7.93
CA ASP A 16 7.96 -9.94 9.02
C ASP A 16 9.25 -10.70 8.68
N ASP A 17 9.14 -11.80 7.94
CA ASP A 17 10.29 -12.63 7.52
C ASP A 17 11.08 -11.95 6.39
N GLY A 18 10.37 -11.34 5.44
CA GLY A 18 10.94 -10.72 4.24
C GLY A 18 11.28 -9.24 4.40
N GLY A 19 10.91 -8.61 5.52
CA GLY A 19 11.19 -7.20 5.82
C GLY A 19 10.56 -6.18 4.86
N HIS A 20 9.64 -6.59 3.98
CA HIS A 20 9.00 -5.73 3.00
C HIS A 20 7.50 -5.61 3.25
N SER A 21 6.90 -4.52 2.79
CA SER A 21 5.45 -4.36 2.79
C SER A 21 4.86 -4.84 1.46
N TYR A 22 3.65 -5.39 1.50
CA TYR A 22 2.95 -5.92 0.33
C TYR A 22 1.46 -5.58 0.39
N VAL A 23 0.80 -5.55 -0.76
CA VAL A 23 -0.65 -5.42 -0.85
C VAL A 23 -1.27 -6.75 -0.42
N TYR A 24 -1.96 -6.78 0.72
CA TYR A 24 -2.66 -7.98 1.19
C TYR A 24 -4.13 -7.99 0.77
N LYS A 25 -4.69 -6.82 0.46
CA LYS A 25 -6.08 -6.62 0.05
C LYS A 25 -6.14 -5.47 -0.96
N GLN A 26 -6.71 -5.73 -2.14
CA GLN A 26 -7.03 -4.69 -3.12
C GLN A 26 -8.15 -3.78 -2.60
N ALA A 27 -8.15 -2.51 -2.99
CA ALA A 27 -9.19 -1.58 -2.58
C ALA A 27 -10.57 -2.04 -3.08
N GLU A 28 -11.57 -2.10 -2.21
CA GLU A 28 -12.93 -2.50 -2.54
C GLU A 28 -13.93 -1.34 -2.53
N ASN A 29 -13.49 -0.16 -2.08
CA ASN A 29 -14.33 1.02 -1.99
C ASN A 29 -13.52 2.31 -2.28
N PRO A 30 -14.21 3.44 -2.58
CA PRO A 30 -13.53 4.69 -2.95
C PRO A 30 -12.60 5.26 -1.88
N GLU A 31 -12.85 4.99 -0.60
CA GLU A 31 -11.98 5.45 0.49
C GLU A 31 -10.67 4.67 0.49
N GLU A 32 -10.75 3.34 0.42
CA GLU A 32 -9.57 2.47 0.28
C GLU A 32 -8.78 2.79 -0.99
N GLU A 33 -9.45 3.09 -2.11
CA GLU A 33 -8.79 3.47 -3.37
C GLU A 33 -8.03 4.79 -3.24
N ALA A 34 -8.62 5.79 -2.56
CA ALA A 34 -7.97 7.07 -2.31
C ALA A 34 -6.71 6.89 -1.43
N ARG A 35 -6.81 6.10 -0.36
CA ARG A 35 -5.64 5.73 0.47
C ARG A 35 -4.61 4.92 -0.31
N CYS A 36 -5.10 4.04 -1.18
CA CYS A 36 -4.38 3.30 -2.23
C CYS A 36 -3.39 4.20 -2.97
N LYS A 37 -3.97 5.21 -3.60
CA LYS A 37 -3.29 6.20 -4.45
C LYS A 37 -2.36 7.10 -3.64
N GLU A 38 -2.79 7.55 -2.47
CA GLU A 38 -1.95 8.35 -1.56
C GLU A 38 -0.67 7.58 -1.16
N ALA A 39 -0.81 6.30 -0.80
CA ALA A 39 0.33 5.44 -0.49
C ALA A 39 1.26 5.23 -1.69
N MET A 40 0.69 5.09 -2.90
CA MET A 40 1.42 4.94 -4.16
C MET A 40 2.24 6.19 -4.50
N GLU A 41 1.62 7.37 -4.45
CA GLU A 41 2.27 8.67 -4.69
C GLU A 41 3.34 8.98 -3.64
N GLY A 42 3.13 8.55 -2.39
CA GLY A 42 4.11 8.71 -1.31
C GLY A 42 5.26 7.70 -1.35
N CYS A 43 5.25 6.71 -2.24
CA CYS A 43 6.28 5.67 -2.27
C CYS A 43 7.60 6.24 -2.85
N PRO A 44 8.68 6.34 -2.05
CA PRO A 44 9.93 6.97 -2.50
C PRO A 44 10.68 6.18 -3.57
N VAL A 45 10.25 4.94 -3.82
CA VAL A 45 10.84 4.01 -4.78
C VAL A 45 9.81 3.50 -5.78
N GLU A 46 8.61 4.10 -5.81
CA GLU A 46 7.55 3.80 -6.78
C GLU A 46 7.21 2.29 -6.84
N ALA A 47 7.28 1.60 -5.70
CA ALA A 47 7.12 0.14 -5.63
C ALA A 47 5.66 -0.35 -5.68
N ILE A 48 4.68 0.57 -5.61
CA ILE A 48 3.26 0.24 -5.61
C ILE A 48 2.74 0.39 -7.05
N GLY A 49 2.33 -0.72 -7.66
CA GLY A 49 1.74 -0.76 -9.00
C GLY A 49 0.23 -0.57 -9.01
N ASN A 50 -0.31 -0.32 -10.21
CA ASN A 50 -1.75 -0.20 -10.49
C ASN A 50 -2.09 -0.86 -11.84
N ASP A 51 -1.68 -2.10 -12.01
CA ASP A 51 -1.80 -2.87 -13.27
C ASP A 51 -2.92 -3.91 -13.28
N GLY A 52 -3.65 -4.09 -12.16
CA GLY A 52 -4.95 -4.76 -12.09
C GLY A 52 -4.99 -6.18 -12.65
#